data_AF-A0A2G1MFT0-F1
#
_entry.id   AF-A0A2G1MFT0-F1
#
_cell.length_a   1.000
_cell.length_b   1.000
_cell.length_c   1.000
_cell.angle_alpha   90.00
_cell.angle_beta   90.00
_cell.angle_gamma   90.00
#
_symmetry.space_group_name_H-M   'P 1'
#
loop_
_entity.id
_entity.type
_entity.pdbx_description
1 polymer ?
#
loop_
_entity_poly.entity_id
_entity_poly.type
_entity_poly.pdbx_seq_one_letter_code
_entity_poly.pdbx_strand_id
1 'polypeptide(L)' 'MGTIFILLGSLVGFTAAVISVATGALPLLAGLTLWIASGPISALIFVLIGPMLRALHRVSMNQHLA' A
#
# COMPACT_ATOMS: atom_id res chain seq x y z
N MET A 1 -1.62 11.34 9.18
CA MET A 1 -0.69 10.27 8.74
C MET A 1 -1.37 9.28 7.77
N GLY A 2 -2.55 8.73 8.05
CA GLY A 2 -3.20 7.76 7.15
C GLY A 2 -3.51 8.26 5.73
N THR A 3 -3.82 9.54 5.56
CA THR A 3 -4.06 10.17 4.24
C THR A 3 -2.84 10.12 3.32
N ILE A 4 -1.63 10.23 3.85
CA ILE A 4 -0.39 10.18 3.05
C ILE A 4 -0.19 8.77 2.47
N PHE A 5 -0.50 7.72 3.24
CA PHE A 5 -0.41 6.33 2.76
C PHE A 5 -1.44 6.00 1.69
N ILE A 6 -2.65 6.57 1.81
CA ILE A 6 -3.69 6.44 0.77
C ILE A 6 -3.24 7.13 -0.51
N LEU A 7 -2.69 8.35 -0.42
CA LEU A 7 -2.20 9.11 -1.57
C LEU A 7 -1.02 8.42 -2.25
N LEU A 8 -0.03 7.96 -1.47
CA LEU A 8 1.11 7.20 -2.01
C LEU A 8 0.69 5.88 -2.64
N GLY A 9 -0.22 5.13 -1.99
CA GLY A 9 -0.76 3.89 -2.53
C GLY A 9 -1.54 4.10 -3.82
N SER A 10 -2.36 5.16 -3.86
CA SER A 10 -3.10 5.58 -5.05
C SER A 10 -2.18 5.99 -6.19
N LEU A 11 -1.09 6.71 -5.88
CA LEU A 11 -0.08 7.09 -6.88
C LEU A 11 0.59 5.87 -7.49
N VAL A 12 1.00 4.89 -6.65
CA VAL A 12 1.63 3.64 -7.13
C VAL A 12 0.64 2.80 -7.94
N GLY A 13 -0.60 2.66 -7.48
CA GLY A 13 -1.65 1.95 -8.22
C GLY A 13 -1.97 2.60 -9.56
N PHE A 14 -1.92 3.94 -9.61
CA PHE A 14 -2.08 4.70 -10.84
C PHE A 14 -0.96 4.40 -11.84
N THR A 15 0.32 4.49 -11.43
CA THR A 15 1.45 4.18 -12.33
C THR A 15 1.40 2.74 -12.82
N ALA A 16 1.08 1.78 -11.95
CA ALA A 16 0.94 0.38 -12.34
C ALA A 16 -0.19 0.17 -13.35
N ALA A 17 -1.34 0.83 -13.14
CA ALA A 17 -2.47 0.78 -14.07
C ALA A 17 -2.12 1.39 -15.43
N VAL A 18 -1.47 2.56 -15.45
CA VAL A 18 -1.05 3.23 -16.69
C VAL A 18 -0.08 2.35 -17.48
N ILE A 19 0.94 1.81 -16.81
CA ILE A 19 1.92 0.93 -17.46
C ILE A 19 1.23 -0.32 -18.02
N SER A 20 0.36 -0.96 -17.24
CA SER A 20 -0.32 -2.20 -17.65
C SER A 20 -1.29 -1.98 -18.81
N VAL A 21 -1.97 -0.84 -18.86
CA VAL A 21 -2.84 -0.49 -19.99
C VAL A 21 -2.01 -0.11 -21.22
N ALA A 22 -0.93 0.66 -21.03
CA ALA A 22 -0.05 1.08 -22.13
C ALA A 22 0.70 -0.09 -22.78
N THR A 23 1.07 -1.11 -22.02
CA THR A 23 1.70 -2.33 -22.55
C THR A 23 0.70 -3.36 -23.08
N GLY A 24 -0.61 -3.08 -22.98
CA GLY A 24 -1.68 -4.00 -23.40
C GLY A 24 -1.87 -5.22 -22.49
N ALA A 25 -1.24 -5.24 -21.31
CA ALA A 25 -1.38 -6.32 -20.34
C ALA A 25 -2.78 -6.36 -19.69
N LEU A 26 -3.44 -5.20 -19.55
CA LEU A 26 -4.77 -5.09 -18.98
C LEU A 26 -5.68 -4.18 -19.81
N PRO A 27 -6.99 -4.50 -19.91
CA PRO A 27 -7.96 -3.57 -20.49
C PRO A 27 -8.14 -2.34 -19.61
N LEU A 28 -8.53 -1.22 -20.22
CA LEU A 28 -8.68 0.08 -19.54
C LEU A 28 -9.56 0.01 -18.29
N LEU A 29 -10.66 -0.75 -18.35
CA LEU A 29 -11.56 -0.95 -17.21
C LEU A 29 -10.85 -1.64 -16.03
N ALA A 30 -10.06 -2.67 -16.30
CA ALA A 30 -9.29 -3.36 -15.27
C ALA A 30 -8.21 -2.45 -14.66
N GLY A 31 -7.53 -1.63 -15.49
CA GLY A 31 -6.59 -0.63 -15.01
C GLY A 31 -7.23 0.41 -14.08
N LEU A 32 -8.39 0.94 -14.45
CA LEU A 32 -9.18 1.85 -13.61
C LEU A 32 -9.57 1.21 -12.27
N THR A 33 -10.01 -0.05 -12.32
CA THR A 33 -10.40 -0.78 -11.12
C THR A 33 -9.20 -0.97 -10.17
N LEU A 34 -8.03 -1.30 -10.73
CA LEU A 34 -6.76 -1.40 -9.99
C LEU A 34 -6.38 -0.09 -9.32
N TRP A 35 -6.45 1.02 -10.07
CA TRP A 35 -6.13 2.33 -9.52
C TRP A 35 -7.06 2.71 -8.36
N ILE A 36 -8.38 2.58 -8.53
CA ILE A 36 -9.35 2.93 -7.49
C ILE A 36 -9.17 2.05 -6.24
N ALA A 37 -8.93 0.75 -6.43
CA ALA A 37 -8.74 -0.20 -5.32
C ALA A 37 -7.42 0.03 -4.56
N SER A 38 -6.40 0.57 -5.21
CA SER A 38 -5.06 0.74 -4.61
C SER A 38 -5.04 1.65 -3.37
N GLY A 39 -5.85 2.71 -3.36
CA GLY A 39 -5.95 3.63 -2.21
C GLY A 39 -6.47 2.93 -0.93
N PRO A 40 -7.68 2.32 -0.96
CA PRO A 40 -8.22 1.54 0.14
C PRO A 40 -7.31 0.38 0.58
N ILE A 41 -6.70 -0.34 -0.37
CA ILE A 41 -5.76 -1.43 -0.07
C ILE A 41 -4.56 -0.88 0.73
N SER A 42 -3.98 0.23 0.30
CA SER A 42 -2.87 0.86 1.01
C SER A 42 -3.26 1.32 2.42
N ALA A 43 -4.49 1.81 2.60
CA ALA A 43 -5.02 2.17 3.92
C ALA A 43 -5.10 0.95 4.85
N LEU A 44 -5.64 -0.16 4.35
CA LEU A 44 -5.77 -1.41 5.10
C LEU A 44 -4.40 -1.96 5.48
N ILE A 45 -3.44 -1.94 4.55
CA ILE A 45 -2.06 -2.35 4.80
C ILE A 45 -1.46 -1.49 5.91
N PHE A 46 -1.62 -0.16 5.88
CA PHE A 46 -1.11 0.70 6.94
C PHE A 46 -1.73 0.38 8.31
N VAL A 47 -3.04 0.14 8.36
CA VAL A 47 -3.75 -0.18 9.59
C VAL A 47 -3.32 -1.53 10.17
N LEU A 48 -3.00 -2.52 9.33
CA LEU A 48 -2.59 -3.86 9.78
C LEU A 48 -1.10 -3.97 10.07
N ILE A 49 -0.25 -3.41 9.20
CA ILE A 49 1.21 -3.52 9.32
C ILE A 49 1.77 -2.51 10.33
N GLY A 50 1.18 -1.32 10.45
CA GLY A 50 1.64 -0.29 11.38
C GLY A 50 1.69 -0.73 12.86
N PRO A 51 0.67 -1.43 13.39
CA PRO A 51 0.71 -2.04 14.72
C PRO A 51 1.71 -3.19 14.82
N MET A 52 1.80 -4.04 13.79
CA MET A 52 2.70 -5.20 13.78
C MET A 52 4.17 -4.78 13.84
N LEU A 53 4.57 -3.78 13.06
CA LEU A 53 5.92 -3.20 13.11
C LEU A 53 6.23 -2.58 14.47
N ARG A 54 5.25 -1.92 15.09
CA ARG A 54 5.41 -1.36 16.44
C ARG A 54 5.57 -2.46 17.50
N ALA A 55 4.84 -3.56 17.37
CA ALA A 55 4.98 -4.71 18.26
C ALA A 55 6.36 -5.36 18.11
N LEU A 56 6.83 -5.59 16.89
CA LEU A 56 8.15 -6.14 16.61
C LEU A 56 9.28 -5.25 17.15
N HIS A 57 9.18 -3.93 16.96
CA HIS A 57 10.18 -2.99 17.47
C HIS A 57 10.25 -3.00 19.01
N ARG A 58 9.10 -3.12 19.70
CA ARG A 58 9.08 -3.24 21.16
C ARG A 58 9.70 -4.55 21.66
N VAL A 59 9.44 -5.66 20.98
CA VAL A 59 10.03 -6.96 21.33
C VAL A 59 11.55 -6.96 21.12
N SER A 60 12.01 -6.42 20.00
CA SER A 60 13.45 -6.27 19.72
C SER A 60 14.15 -5.35 20.73
N MET A 61 13.52 -4.25 21.14
CA MET A 61 14.07 -3.34 22.14
C MET A 61 14.17 -4.00 23.53
N ASN A 62 13.16 -4.78 23.93
CA ASN A 62 13.18 -5.50 25.21
C ASN A 62 14.26 -6.59 25.27
N GLN A 63 14.63 -7.19 24.14
CA GLN A 63 15.71 -8.18 24.07
C GLN A 63 17.11 -7.56 24.17
N HIS A 64 17.27 -6.27 23.87
CA HIS A 64 18.55 -5.57 24.00
C HIS A 64 18.82 -5.03 25.41
N LEU A 65 17.82 -5.04 26.29
CA LEU A 65 17.91 -4.55 27.68
C LEU A 65 18.01 -5.67 28.73
N ALA A 66 17.94 -6.94 28.32
CA ALA A 66 18.06 -8.12 29.17
C ALA A 66 19.41 -8.82 28.92
#